data_AF-A0A251X6L3-F1
#
_entry.id   AF-A0A251X6L3-F1
#
_cell.length_a   1.000
_cell.length_b   1.000
_cell.length_c   1.000
_cell.angle_alpha   90.00
_cell.angle_beta   90.00
_cell.angle_gamma   90.00
#
_symmetry.space_group_name_H-M   'P 1'
#
loop_
_entity.id
_entity.type
_entity.pdbx_description
1 polymer ?
#
loop_
_entity_poly.entity_id
_entity_poly.type
_entity_poly.pdbx_seq_one_letter_code
_entity_poly.pdbx_strand_id
1 'polypeptide(L)'
;MNVQQIINNPNKAVAVNVHWLRPEEGGRRALPNGGRYMAVTYLDQPPNADSIAWTVVLDFTEYPAQQGYDCHAEAHFLSPNAPFEQLLKLRPIDLYEGHKKVAWIR
;
A
#
# COMPACT_ATOMS: atom_id res chain seq x y z
N MET A 1 -9.80 18.98 9.61
CA MET A 1 -10.33 18.38 8.36
C MET A 1 -11.27 17.24 8.76
N ASN A 2 -12.50 17.18 8.23
CA ASN A 2 -13.54 16.25 8.71
C ASN A 2 -13.38 14.86 8.07
N VAL A 3 -13.29 13.81 8.90
CA VAL A 3 -13.14 12.40 8.47
C VAL A 3 -14.25 11.96 7.51
N GLN A 4 -15.48 12.46 7.68
CA GLN A 4 -16.59 12.12 6.79
C GLN A 4 -16.48 12.73 5.39
N GLN A 5 -15.82 13.90 5.25
CA GLN A 5 -15.58 14.49 3.93
C GLN A 5 -14.53 13.70 3.14
N ILE A 6 -13.55 13.13 3.84
CA ILE A 6 -12.59 12.20 3.24
C ILE A 6 -13.37 10.98 2.76
N ILE A 7 -14.20 10.35 3.60
CA ILE A 7 -14.98 9.12 3.28
C ILE A 7 -16.01 9.28 2.13
N ASN A 8 -16.24 10.45 1.54
CA ASN A 8 -17.14 10.59 0.38
C ASN A 8 -16.46 11.02 -0.94
N ASN A 9 -15.13 11.22 -0.96
CA ASN A 9 -14.42 11.63 -2.18
C ASN A 9 -13.96 10.43 -3.04
N PRO A 10 -14.37 10.27 -4.32
CA PRO A 10 -13.92 9.17 -5.18
C PRO A 10 -12.40 9.18 -5.44
N ASN A 11 -11.70 10.29 -5.19
CA ASN A 11 -10.24 10.43 -5.24
C ASN A 11 -9.61 10.43 -3.83
N LYS A 12 -10.16 9.62 -2.94
CA LYS A 12 -9.67 9.43 -1.57
C LYS A 12 -8.28 8.83 -1.55
N ALA A 13 -7.30 9.61 -1.12
CA ALA A 13 -5.97 9.12 -0.78
C ALA A 13 -5.59 9.52 0.65
N VAL A 14 -4.69 8.76 1.27
CA VAL A 14 -4.11 9.04 2.58
C VAL A 14 -2.60 8.99 2.50
N ALA A 15 -1.93 9.90 3.22
CA ALA A 15 -0.49 9.84 3.37
C ALA A 15 -0.09 8.60 4.18
N VAL A 16 0.85 7.82 3.66
CA VAL A 16 1.39 6.62 4.30
C VAL A 16 2.90 6.61 4.27
N ASN A 17 3.49 5.86 5.19
CA ASN A 17 4.88 5.43 5.12
C ASN A 17 4.94 4.04 4.48
N VAL A 18 5.70 3.92 3.40
CA VAL A 18 5.96 2.66 2.71
C VAL A 18 7.30 2.13 3.15
N HIS A 19 7.29 0.91 3.70
CA HIS A 19 8.50 0.19 4.07
C HIS A 19 8.75 -0.96 3.08
N TRP A 20 9.84 -0.88 2.33
CA TRP A 20 10.24 -1.93 1.38
C TRP A 20 11.05 -3.01 2.07
N LEU A 21 10.63 -4.27 1.91
CA LEU A 21 11.42 -5.39 2.39
C LEU A 21 12.74 -5.49 1.63
N ARG A 22 13.79 -5.92 2.33
CA ARG A 22 15.08 -6.19 1.71
C ARG A 22 15.01 -7.43 0.82
N PRO A 23 15.90 -7.58 -0.17
CA PRO A 23 15.92 -8.75 -1.04
C PRO A 23 16.05 -10.07 -0.28
N GLU A 24 16.86 -10.09 0.78
CA GLU A 24 17.05 -11.24 1.67
C GLU A 24 15.80 -11.60 2.49
N GLU A 25 14.84 -10.68 2.66
CA GLU A 25 13.55 -10.89 3.32
C GLU A 25 12.44 -11.29 2.33
N GLY A 26 12.78 -11.45 1.05
CA GLY A 26 11.83 -11.75 -0.03
C GLY A 26 11.34 -10.52 -0.80
N GLY A 27 11.88 -9.34 -0.50
CA GLY A 27 11.58 -8.09 -1.18
C GLY A 27 12.07 -8.00 -2.62
N ARG A 28 11.80 -6.86 -3.26
CA ARG A 28 12.23 -6.62 -4.66
C ARG A 28 13.75 -6.55 -4.74
N ARG A 29 14.34 -6.91 -5.88
CA ARG A 29 15.79 -6.67 -6.17
C ARG A 29 16.11 -5.22 -6.55
N ALA A 30 15.10 -4.48 -7.00
CA ALA A 30 15.21 -3.06 -7.34
C ALA A 30 13.91 -2.35 -6.95
N LEU A 31 14.03 -1.14 -6.42
CA LEU A 31 12.88 -0.31 -6.06
C LEU A 31 12.12 0.17 -7.31
N PRO A 32 10.81 0.47 -7.18
CA PRO A 32 10.09 1.13 -8.26
C PRO A 32 10.74 2.48 -8.58
N ASN A 33 10.94 2.74 -9.87
CA ASN A 33 11.57 3.95 -10.41
C ASN A 33 10.55 4.92 -11.04
N GLY A 34 9.26 4.70 -10.81
CA GLY A 34 8.16 5.53 -11.32
C GLY A 34 7.39 6.20 -10.18
N GLY A 35 6.71 7.31 -10.49
CA GLY A 35 5.96 8.09 -9.49
C GLY A 35 4.70 7.39 -8.99
N ARG A 36 4.31 6.28 -9.63
CA ARG A 36 3.16 5.46 -9.27
C ARG A 36 3.55 4.00 -9.18
N TYR A 37 3.11 3.33 -8.13
CA TYR A 37 3.30 1.91 -7.91
C TYR A 37 1.97 1.25 -7.56
N MET A 38 1.76 0.02 -7.99
CA MET A 38 0.55 -0.74 -7.71
C MET A 38 0.93 -2.10 -7.14
N ALA A 39 0.27 -2.48 -6.05
CA ALA A 39 0.45 -3.79 -5.43
C ALA A 39 -0.87 -4.36 -4.93
N VAL A 40 -0.89 -5.68 -4.75
CA VAL A 40 -2.04 -6.38 -4.17
C VAL A 40 -1.91 -6.35 -2.65
N THR A 41 -3.03 -6.20 -1.96
CA THR A 41 -3.13 -6.40 -0.52
C THR A 41 -4.31 -7.31 -0.18
N TYR A 42 -4.18 -7.99 0.95
CA TYR A 42 -5.23 -8.75 1.59
C TYR A 42 -5.44 -8.15 2.97
N LEU A 43 -6.65 -7.68 3.23
CA LEU A 43 -6.97 -6.95 4.47
C LEU A 43 -7.29 -7.90 5.62
N ASP A 44 -7.64 -9.14 5.26
CA ASP A 44 -7.67 -10.28 6.15
C ASP A 44 -6.26 -10.91 6.17
N GLN A 45 -5.61 -10.86 7.32
CA GLN A 45 -4.28 -11.42 7.51
C GLN A 45 -4.32 -12.57 8.51
N PRO A 46 -3.71 -13.74 8.19
CA PRO A 46 -3.03 -14.07 6.93
C PRO A 46 -3.99 -14.36 5.76
N PRO A 47 -3.57 -14.17 4.49
CA PRO A 47 -4.38 -14.50 3.32
C PRO A 47 -4.64 -16.00 3.21
N ASN A 48 -5.85 -16.35 2.76
CA ASN A 48 -6.36 -17.71 2.55
C ASN A 48 -7.10 -17.81 1.21
N ALA A 49 -7.66 -18.99 0.91
CA ALA A 49 -8.34 -19.26 -0.36
C ALA A 49 -9.56 -18.37 -0.64
N ASP A 50 -10.21 -17.84 0.41
CA ASP A 50 -11.42 -17.02 0.33
C ASP A 50 -11.11 -15.51 0.47
N SER A 51 -9.83 -15.14 0.58
CA SER A 51 -9.44 -13.76 0.84
C SER A 51 -9.72 -12.86 -0.35
N ILE A 52 -10.32 -11.70 -0.07
CA ILE A 52 -10.57 -10.67 -1.08
C ILE A 52 -9.30 -9.83 -1.25
N ALA A 53 -8.75 -9.87 -2.46
CA ALA A 53 -7.62 -9.05 -2.85
C ALA A 53 -8.07 -7.64 -3.26
N TRP A 54 -7.32 -6.63 -2.84
CA TRP A 54 -7.49 -5.25 -3.27
C TRP A 54 -6.20 -4.71 -3.87
N THR A 55 -6.30 -3.87 -4.90
CA THR A 55 -5.14 -3.17 -5.45
C THR A 55 -4.98 -1.84 -4.74
N VAL A 56 -3.86 -1.67 -4.05
CA VAL A 56 -3.41 -0.38 -3.53
C VAL A 56 -2.55 0.29 -4.59
N VAL A 57 -2.82 1.57 -4.84
CA VAL A 57 -2.02 2.46 -5.64
C VAL A 57 -1.27 3.39 -4.68
N LEU A 58 0.04 3.47 -4.86
CA LEU A 58 0.94 4.37 -4.15
C LEU A 58 1.43 5.42 -5.14
N ASP A 59 1.10 6.68 -4.88
CA ASP A 59 1.63 7.84 -5.61
C ASP A 59 2.73 8.49 -4.78
N PHE A 60 3.97 8.45 -5.29
CA PHE A 60 5.15 8.96 -4.63
C PHE A 60 5.40 10.42 -5.04
N THR A 61 5.48 11.30 -4.05
CA THR A 61 5.99 12.66 -4.24
C THR A 61 7.52 12.68 -4.22
N GLU A 62 8.13 11.75 -3.49
CA GLU A 62 9.57 11.51 -3.44
C GLU A 62 9.85 10.02 -3.64
N TYR A 63 10.73 9.69 -4.58
CA TYR A 63 11.02 8.30 -4.93
C TYR A 63 11.74 7.57 -3.79
N PRO A 64 11.48 6.27 -3.59
CA PRO A 64 12.27 5.48 -2.66
C PRO A 64 13.73 5.47 -3.11
N ALA A 65 14.61 6.12 -2.33
CA ALA A 65 16.01 6.29 -2.69
C ALA A 65 16.86 5.04 -2.35
N GLN A 66 16.43 4.25 -1.37
CA GLN A 66 17.18 3.09 -0.85
C GLN A 66 16.25 2.02 -0.28
N GLN A 67 16.55 0.73 -0.54
CA GLN A 67 15.80 -0.40 0.01
C GLN A 67 15.97 -0.50 1.53
N GLY A 68 14.92 -0.94 2.24
CA GLY A 68 14.91 -1.06 3.69
C GLY A 68 14.74 0.26 4.45
N TYR A 69 14.49 1.36 3.75
CA TYR A 69 14.13 2.66 4.33
C TYR A 69 12.67 3.00 4.04
N ASP A 70 12.05 3.71 4.99
CA ASP A 70 10.70 4.24 4.83
C ASP A 70 10.71 5.35 3.77
N CYS A 71 9.66 5.41 2.96
CA CYS A 71 9.40 6.52 2.03
C CYS A 71 7.94 6.94 2.09
N HIS A 72 7.65 8.20 1.76
CA HIS A 72 6.30 8.75 1.83
C HIS A 72 5.56 8.59 0.50
N ALA A 73 4.28 8.22 0.59
CA ALA A 73 3.39 8.13 -0.56
C ALA A 73 1.96 8.53 -0.18
N GLU A 74 1.15 8.87 -1.18
CA GLU A 74 -0.29 8.88 -1.08
C GLU A 74 -0.84 7.51 -1.50
N ALA A 75 -1.55 6.83 -0.59
CA ALA A 75 -2.17 5.55 -0.84
C ALA A 75 -3.67 5.68 -1.07
N HIS A 76 -4.15 5.00 -2.10
CA HIS A 76 -5.58 4.80 -2.35
C HIS A 76 -5.83 3.42 -2.93
N PHE A 77 -7.08 2.97 -2.92
CA PHE A 77 -7.45 1.75 -3.63
C PHE A 77 -7.82 2.07 -5.07
N LEU A 78 -7.47 1.18 -5.99
CA LEU A 78 -7.88 1.28 -7.39
C LEU A 78 -9.40 1.11 -7.56
N SER A 79 -10.02 0.28 -6.71
CA SER A 79 -11.46 0.03 -6.74
C SER A 79 -12.21 1.01 -5.83
N PRO A 80 -13.29 1.65 -6.31
CA PRO A 80 -14.11 2.54 -5.49
C PRO A 80 -14.87 1.81 -4.37
N ASN A 81 -15.05 0.49 -4.49
CA ASN A 81 -15.74 -0.34 -3.50
C ASN A 81 -14.79 -0.94 -2.45
N ALA A 82 -13.50 -0.62 -2.53
CA ALA A 82 -12.54 -1.10 -1.55
C ALA A 82 -12.76 -0.43 -0.19
N PRO A 83 -12.46 -1.13 0.93
CA PRO A 83 -12.71 -0.62 2.28
C PRO A 83 -11.66 0.42 2.68
N PHE A 84 -11.84 1.64 2.19
CA PHE A 84 -10.90 2.75 2.35
C PHE A 84 -10.55 3.02 3.82
N GLU A 85 -11.49 2.85 4.75
CA GLU A 85 -11.21 3.06 6.17
C GLU A 85 -10.08 2.18 6.73
N GLN A 86 -9.70 1.09 6.04
CA GLN A 86 -8.58 0.24 6.44
C GLN A 86 -7.23 0.96 6.28
N LEU A 87 -7.09 1.83 5.27
CA LEU A 87 -5.89 2.66 5.09
C LEU A 87 -5.73 3.73 6.19
N LEU A 88 -6.81 4.05 6.92
CA LEU A 88 -6.80 5.01 8.04
C LEU A 88 -6.43 4.38 9.38
N LYS A 89 -6.33 3.05 9.45
CA LYS A 89 -6.05 2.34 10.71
C LYS A 89 -4.55 2.33 10.97
N LEU A 90 -4.18 2.33 12.25
CA LEU A 90 -2.79 2.21 12.71
C LEU A 90 -2.19 0.80 12.53
N ARG A 91 -2.82 -0.07 11.72
CA ARG A 91 -2.31 -1.42 11.45
C ARG A 91 -1.55 -1.41 10.13
N PRO A 92 -0.38 -2.07 10.06
CA PRO A 92 0.30 -2.26 8.78
C PRO A 92 -0.58 -3.01 7.77
N ILE A 93 -0.50 -2.58 6.51
CA ILE A 93 -1.11 -3.27 5.38
C ILE A 93 0.02 -3.81 4.51
N ASP A 94 0.07 -5.13 4.39
CA ASP A 94 1.09 -5.79 3.57
C ASP A 94 0.78 -5.66 2.08
N LEU A 95 1.83 -5.45 1.31
CA LEU A 95 1.77 -5.33 -0.14
C LEU A 95 2.48 -6.52 -0.80
N TYR A 96 1.84 -7.06 -1.83
CA TYR A 96 2.24 -8.29 -2.50
C TYR A 96 2.39 -8.11 -4.01
N GLU A 97 3.36 -8.83 -4.56
CA GLU A 97 3.54 -9.09 -5.99
C GLU A 97 3.42 -10.59 -6.25
N GLY A 98 2.30 -11.01 -6.84
CA GLY A 98 1.93 -12.43 -6.84
C GLY A 98 1.79 -12.94 -5.41
N HIS A 99 2.54 -13.99 -5.06
CA HIS A 99 2.54 -14.59 -3.72
C HIS A 99 3.59 -14.01 -2.76
N LYS A 100 4.41 -13.04 -3.23
CA LYS A 100 5.53 -12.51 -2.44
C LYS A 100 5.14 -11.20 -1.77
N LYS A 101 5.32 -11.14 -0.45
CA LYS A 101 5.28 -9.86 0.28
C LYS A 101 6.51 -9.06 -0.11
N VAL A 102 6.32 -7.82 -0.54
CA VAL A 102 7.40 -6.94 -1.01
C VAL A 102 7.54 -5.66 -0.21
N ALA A 103 6.48 -5.24 0.47
CA ALA A 103 6.45 -4.05 1.29
C ALA A 103 5.29 -4.12 2.30
N TRP A 104 5.21 -3.13 3.16
CA TRP A 104 4.02 -2.83 3.96
C TRP A 104 3.87 -1.32 4.13
N ILE A 105 2.64 -0.85 4.37
CA ILE A 105 2.32 0.57 4.57
C ILE A 105 1.68 0.82 5.93
N ARG A 106 1.90 2.01 6.50
CA ARG A 106 1.28 2.47 7.76
C ARG A 106 1.08 3.99 7.80
#